data_AF-A0A7R9DU61-F1
#
_entry.id   AF-A0A7R9DU61-F1
#
_cell.length_a   1.000
_cell.length_b   1.000
_cell.length_c   1.000
_cell.angle_alpha   90.00
_cell.angle_beta   90.00
_cell.angle_gamma   90.00
#
_symmetry.space_group_name_H-M   'P 1'
#
loop_
_entity.id
_entity.type
_entity.pdbx_description
1 polymer ?
#
loop_
_entity_poly.entity_id
_entity_poly.type
_entity_poly.pdbx_seq_one_letter_code
_entity_poly.pdbx_strand_id
1 'polypeptide(L)'
;MRRIDSIMLLEEGFKVTSLDASDKMLKYALKSRWERRREKAFDEWVIEEANWLTLTEDLGTNMLNEGFDAVLCLGNSFAHLTDSTGDQQDI
;
A
#
# COMPACT_ATOMS: atom_id res chain seq x y z
N MET A 1 8.73 -5.55 11.92
CA MET A 1 8.22 -6.05 10.63
C MET A 1 8.50 -4.98 9.58
N ARG A 2 9.53 -5.15 8.74
CA ARG A 2 9.78 -4.24 7.61
C ARG A 2 8.66 -4.51 6.58
N ARG A 3 8.20 -3.52 5.81
CA ARG A 3 7.33 -3.77 4.65
C ARG A 3 8.15 -4.46 3.55
N ILE A 4 8.40 -5.75 3.74
CA ILE A 4 9.31 -6.56 2.93
C ILE A 4 8.69 -6.83 1.57
N ASP A 5 7.37 -6.97 1.50
CA ASP A 5 6.68 -7.45 0.30
C ASP A 5 6.84 -6.48 -0.88
N SER A 6 6.55 -5.19 -0.69
CA SER A 6 6.71 -4.19 -1.75
C SER A 6 8.17 -3.99 -2.17
N ILE A 7 9.11 -4.05 -1.24
CA ILE A 7 10.55 -3.94 -1.54
C ILE A 7 11.01 -5.13 -2.39
N MET A 8 10.62 -6.34 -2.00
CA MET A 8 10.92 -7.56 -2.76
C MET A 8 10.34 -7.48 -4.18
N LEU A 9 9.09 -7.03 -4.33
CA LEU A 9 8.48 -6.88 -5.66
C LEU A 9 9.21 -5.85 -6.53
N LEU A 10 9.68 -4.73 -5.95
CA LEU A 10 10.50 -3.76 -6.68
C LEU A 10 11.85 -4.36 -7.12
N GLU A 11 12.46 -5.18 -6.26
CA GLU A 11 13.72 -5.88 -6.57
C GLU A 11 13.55 -6.92 -7.69
N GLU A 12 12.39 -7.57 -7.75
CA GLU A 12 12.00 -8.51 -8.83
C GLU A 12 11.52 -7.78 -10.11
N GLY A 13 11.52 -6.44 -10.13
CA GLY A 13 11.24 -5.63 -11.32
C GLY A 13 9.78 -5.30 -11.56
N PHE A 14 8.89 -5.51 -10.59
CA PHE A 14 7.50 -5.09 -10.68
C PHE A 14 7.36 -3.58 -10.46
N LYS A 15 6.35 -2.98 -11.11
CA LYS A 15 5.89 -1.63 -10.78
C LYS A 15 4.91 -1.73 -9.62
N VAL A 16 5.18 -0.99 -8.55
CA VAL A 16 4.45 -1.13 -7.29
C VAL A 16 3.89 0.22 -6.86
N THR A 17 2.64 0.21 -6.43
CA THR A 17 2.01 1.27 -5.64
C THR A 17 1.71 0.68 -4.27
N SER A 18 2.20 1.31 -3.20
CA SER A 18 1.98 0.86 -1.82
C SER A 18 1.09 1.84 -1.08
N LEU A 19 0.06 1.30 -0.42
CA LEU A 19 -0.92 2.06 0.34
C LEU A 19 -0.91 1.64 1.81
N ASP A 20 -1.25 2.55 2.73
CA ASP A 20 -1.49 2.26 4.16
C ASP A 20 -2.20 3.43 4.82
N ALA A 21 -3.00 3.16 5.85
CA ALA A 21 -3.59 4.19 6.69
C ALA A 21 -2.66 4.62 7.85
N SER A 22 -1.56 3.89 8.09
CA SER A 22 -0.62 4.17 9.18
C SER A 22 0.56 5.03 8.73
N ASP A 23 0.57 6.30 9.14
CA ASP A 23 1.70 7.23 9.00
C ASP A 23 3.03 6.62 9.44
N LYS A 24 3.00 5.89 10.56
CA LYS A 24 4.17 5.23 11.11
C LYS A 24 4.75 4.24 10.11
N MET A 25 3.90 3.45 9.45
CA MET A 25 4.32 2.48 8.44
C MET A 25 4.75 3.16 7.15
N LEU A 26 4.08 4.25 6.73
CA LEU A 26 4.45 5.03 5.53
C LEU A 26 5.82 5.67 5.69
N LYS A 27 6.12 6.22 6.87
CA LYS A 27 7.44 6.81 7.18
C LYS A 27 8.60 5.85 6.93
N TYR A 28 8.45 4.57 7.27
CA TYR A 28 9.47 3.56 7.00
C TYR A 28 9.63 3.30 5.49
N ALA A 29 8.52 3.18 4.75
CA ALA A 29 8.54 2.97 3.31
C ALA A 29 9.19 4.15 2.56
N LEU A 30 8.78 5.39 2.90
CA LEU A 30 9.36 6.62 2.34
C LEU A 30 10.85 6.75 2.65
N LYS A 31 11.29 6.36 3.85
CA LYS A 31 12.71 6.32 4.19
C LYS A 31 13.48 5.34 3.30
N SER A 32 12.98 4.12 3.12
CA SER A 32 13.61 3.11 2.24
C SER A 32 13.64 3.56 0.78
N ARG A 33 12.56 4.17 0.28
CA ARG A 33 12.50 4.79 -1.04
C ARG A 33 13.59 5.85 -1.20
N TRP A 34 13.71 6.77 -0.24
CA TRP A 34 14.71 7.84 -0.28
C TRP A 34 16.16 7.33 -0.26
N GLU A 35 16.45 6.33 0.58
CA GLU A 35 17.78 5.72 0.68
C GLU A 35 18.21 5.07 -0.65
N ARG A 36 17.26 4.51 -1.40
CA ARG A 36 17.49 3.79 -2.66
C ARG A 36 17.04 4.55 -3.91
N ARG A 37 16.71 5.83 -3.81
CA ARG A 37 16.13 6.68 -4.89
C ARG A 37 16.95 6.76 -6.19
N ARG A 38 18.20 6.31 -6.19
CA ARG A 38 19.03 6.24 -7.42
C ARG A 38 18.72 5.00 -8.26
N GLU A 39 18.04 4.02 -7.69
CA GLU A 39 17.57 2.83 -8.37
C GLU A 39 16.22 3.12 -9.02
N LYS A 40 16.09 2.87 -10.32
CA LYS A 40 14.89 3.20 -11.10
C LYS A 40 13.60 2.66 -10.49
N ALA A 41 13.61 1.42 -9.99
CA ALA A 41 12.44 0.81 -9.36
C ALA A 41 11.98 1.60 -8.12
N PHE A 42 12.91 2.07 -7.29
CA PHE A 42 12.58 2.85 -6.09
C PHE A 42 12.22 4.31 -6.41
N ASP A 43 12.79 4.88 -7.47
CA ASP A 43 12.39 6.20 -7.95
C ASP A 43 10.94 6.21 -8.43
N GLU A 44 10.55 5.19 -9.20
CA GLU A 44 9.19 4.99 -9.74
C GLU A 44 8.19 4.44 -8.70
N TRP A 45 8.64 3.99 -7.52
CA TRP A 45 7.76 3.44 -6.49
C TRP A 45 6.81 4.50 -5.93
N VAL A 46 5.51 4.29 -6.11
CA VAL A 46 4.45 5.17 -5.56
C VAL A 46 4.08 4.70 -4.14
N ILE A 47 4.05 5.65 -3.19
CA ILE A 47 3.69 5.40 -1.80
C ILE A 47 2.68 6.47 -1.39
N GLU A 48 1.45 6.06 -1.08
CA GLU A 48 0.36 6.97 -0.72
C GLU A 48 -0.33 6.52 0.57
N GLU A 49 -0.93 7.49 1.27
CA GLU A 49 -1.83 7.21 2.39
C GLU A 49 -3.21 6.87 1.85
N ALA A 50 -3.80 5.77 2.31
CA ALA A 50 -5.17 5.42 1.96
C ALA A 50 -5.78 4.48 3.01
N ASN A 51 -7.09 4.60 3.21
CA ASN A 51 -7.86 3.74 4.11
C ASN A 51 -8.79 2.84 3.31
N TRP A 52 -8.89 1.56 3.68
CA TRP A 52 -9.80 0.61 3.03
C TRP A 52 -11.24 1.12 2.96
N LEU A 53 -11.71 1.84 3.98
CA LEU A 53 -13.08 2.35 4.05
C LEU A 53 -13.35 3.53 3.09
N THR A 54 -12.31 4.24 2.68
CA THR A 54 -12.37 5.39 1.76
C THR A 54 -11.52 5.18 0.50
N LEU A 55 -11.12 3.94 0.21
CA LEU A 55 -10.09 3.64 -0.78
C LEU A 55 -10.43 4.16 -2.18
N THR A 56 -11.72 4.15 -2.53
CA THR A 56 -12.19 4.65 -3.82
C THR A 56 -12.03 6.16 -3.96
N GLU A 57 -12.12 6.88 -2.85
CA GLU A 57 -11.93 8.34 -2.79
C GLU A 57 -10.44 8.66 -2.74
N ASP A 58 -9.68 7.91 -1.94
CA ASP A 58 -8.24 8.11 -1.74
C ASP A 58 -7.42 7.86 -3.02
N LEU A 59 -7.74 6.82 -3.80
CA LEU A 59 -7.04 6.51 -5.05
C LEU A 59 -7.40 7.44 -6.22
N GLY A 60 -8.55 8.10 -6.13
CA GLY A 60 -9.10 8.90 -7.22
C GLY A 60 -9.49 8.07 -8.46
N THR A 61 -10.24 8.70 -9.36
CA THR A 61 -10.80 8.03 -10.54
C THR A 61 -9.75 7.57 -11.55
N ASN A 62 -8.60 8.24 -11.63
CA ASN A 62 -7.57 7.92 -12.62
C ASN A 62 -6.88 6.58 -12.34
N MET A 63 -6.42 6.33 -11.10
CA MET A 63 -5.79 5.05 -10.74
C MET A 63 -6.78 3.89 -10.81
N LEU A 64 -8.04 4.11 -10.41
CA LEU A 64 -9.07 3.07 -10.45
C LEU A 64 -9.44 2.64 -11.87
N ASN A 65 -9.45 3.59 -12.83
CA ASN A 65 -9.81 3.29 -14.22
C ASN A 65 -8.72 2.53 -14.98
N GLU A 66 -7.44 2.75 -14.63
CA GLU A 66 -6.32 1.97 -15.18
C GLU A 66 -6.24 0.57 -14.55
N GLY A 67 -6.61 0.46 -13.27
CA GLY A 67 -6.61 -0.79 -12.52
C GLY A 67 -5.19 -1.28 -12.20
N PHE A 68 -5.12 -2.48 -11.60
CA PHE A 68 -3.86 -3.15 -11.26
C PHE A 68 -3.91 -4.61 -11.73
N ASP A 69 -2.78 -5.13 -12.22
CA ASP A 69 -2.66 -6.54 -12.60
C ASP A 69 -2.89 -7.49 -11.40
N ALA A 70 -2.50 -7.03 -10.20
CA ALA A 70 -2.71 -7.73 -8.94
C ALA A 70 -2.82 -6.75 -7.77
N VAL A 71 -3.61 -7.11 -6.76
CA VAL A 71 -3.72 -6.40 -5.47
C VAL A 71 -3.36 -7.37 -4.35
N LEU A 72 -2.49 -6.93 -3.43
CA LEU A 72 -1.98 -7.77 -2.34
C LEU A 72 -2.36 -7.15 -0.98
N CYS A 73 -2.94 -7.96 -0.10
CA CYS A 73 -3.15 -7.64 1.31
C CYS A 73 -2.68 -8.84 2.15
N LEU A 74 -1.42 -8.79 2.59
CA LEU A 74 -0.74 -9.91 3.24
C LEU A 74 -0.49 -9.64 4.74
N GLY A 75 0.03 -10.65 5.45
CA GLY A 75 0.49 -10.48 6.83
C GLY A 75 -0.64 -10.27 7.84
N ASN A 76 -1.84 -10.79 7.56
CA ASN A 76 -3.04 -10.63 8.39
C ASN A 76 -3.47 -9.16 8.56
N SER A 77 -3.09 -8.29 7.63
CA SER A 77 -3.33 -6.84 7.74
C SER A 77 -4.81 -6.48 7.70
N PHE A 78 -5.63 -7.23 6.95
CA PHE A 78 -7.07 -6.98 6.86
C PHE A 78 -7.79 -7.20 8.21
N ALA A 79 -7.31 -8.13 9.04
CA ALA A 79 -7.92 -8.41 10.34
C ALA A 79 -7.80 -7.26 11.36
N HIS A 80 -7.04 -6.20 11.03
CA HIS A 80 -6.99 -4.99 11.85
C HIS A 80 -8.17 -4.04 11.62
N LEU A 81 -8.98 -4.26 10.57
CA LEU A 81 -10.28 -3.60 10.45
C LEU A 81 -11.19 -4.16 11.54
N THR A 82 -11.48 -3.33 12.54
CA THR A 82 -12.37 -3.71 13.64
C THR A 82 -13.81 -3.51 13.25
N ASP A 83 -14.62 -4.52 13.54
CA ASP A 83 -16.06 -4.42 13.46
C ASP A 83 -16.57 -3.58 14.62
N SER A 84 -17.14 -2.41 14.32
CA SER A 84 -17.68 -1.54 15.37
C SER A 84 -19.03 -2.03 15.93
N THR A 85 -19.77 -2.86 15.18
CA THR A 85 -21.10 -3.38 15.54
C THR A 85 -21.06 -4.81 16.06
N GLY A 86 -20.05 -5.58 15.67
CA GLY A 86 -19.81 -6.96 16.12
C GLY A 86 -20.62 -8.02 15.36
N ASP A 87 -21.32 -7.64 14.30
CA ASP A 87 -22.17 -8.49 13.45
C ASP A 87 -21.63 -8.70 12.01
N GLN A 88 -20.46 -8.15 11.72
CA GLN A 88 -19.69 -8.24 10.47
C GLN A 88 -20.42 -7.67 9.25
N GLN A 89 -21.45 -6.84 9.42
CA GLN A 89 -22.19 -6.25 8.30
C GLN A 89 -21.45 -5.07 7.65
N ASP A 90 -20.63 -4.36 8.41
CA ASP A 90 -19.95 -3.13 8.01
C ASP A 90 -18.46 -3.35 7.61
N ILE A 91 -18.03 -4.61 7.41
CA ILE A 91 -16.71 -5.01 6.91
C ILE A 91 -16.89 -5.79 5.60
#